data_AF-A0A7S1ALW8-F1
#
_entry.id   AF-A0A7S1ALW8-F1
#
_cell.length_a   1.000
_cell.length_b   1.000
_cell.length_c   1.000
_cell.angle_alpha   90.00
_cell.angle_beta   90.00
_cell.angle_gamma   90.00
#
_symmetry.space_group_name_H-M   'P 1'
#
loop_
_entity.id
_entity.type
_entity.pdbx_description
1 polymer ?
#
loop_
_entity_poly.entity_id
_entity_poly.type
_entity_poly.pdbx_seq_one_letter_code
_entity_poly.pdbx_strand_id
1 'polypeptide(L)'
;MFAGESQTRNSCRLCRCVDWIFTLWLERYFARMLPTIGVTRPSTPDEQRQVRRAGQMVLGGWVANFVGTLICIYCLLRSWYLFFTPISADCFKMRRWLLVTSMSLTALPFCYMLVLPIVICLAISGRRMEAQMQDGLCEREAPLIWGFPDFILGLLCPSALLALTASVLLTCAFHHLRGMASTRPSVVVSSEVLIEEVCKTPLLDNPGEECAICLLSDDEVAVVAVSEGHEVRDVDAGRKWRSLPCLHLFHDVCLRRWLSDASVCPLCRLDLVDAYMRRGQRRRGWDPRRLRNVIPV
;
A
#
# COMPACT_ATOMS: atom_id res chain seq x y z
N MET A 1 12.77 -10.02 -0.08
CA MET A 1 12.38 -11.37 0.38
C MET A 1 12.08 -11.20 1.86
N PHE A 2 10.82 -11.20 2.28
CA PHE A 2 10.44 -10.97 3.68
C PHE A 2 10.60 -12.29 4.44
N ALA A 3 11.82 -12.81 4.45
CA ALA A 3 12.12 -14.07 5.12
C ALA A 3 12.64 -13.78 6.53
N GLY A 4 11.97 -14.36 7.52
CA GLY A 4 12.61 -14.76 8.77
C GLY A 4 12.37 -13.85 9.97
N GLU A 5 11.18 -13.91 10.56
CA GLU A 5 11.03 -13.88 12.03
C GLU A 5 9.63 -14.40 12.40
N SER A 6 9.47 -15.72 12.38
CA SER A 6 8.32 -16.37 13.00
C SER A 6 8.76 -17.62 13.75
N GLN A 7 9.66 -17.42 14.72
CA GLN A 7 9.93 -18.44 15.73
C GLN A 7 9.11 -18.10 16.98
N THR A 8 7.81 -18.38 16.93
CA THR A 8 7.00 -18.64 18.12
C THR A 8 6.60 -20.10 18.12
N ARG A 9 7.35 -20.86 18.92
CA ARG A 9 7.12 -22.25 19.29
C ARG A 9 5.76 -22.27 20.01
N ASN A 10 4.75 -22.95 19.45
CA ASN A 10 3.39 -23.26 19.98
C ASN A 10 2.16 -22.79 19.17
N SER A 11 2.28 -22.37 17.90
CA SER A 11 1.10 -21.99 17.10
C SER A 11 0.34 -23.20 16.52
N CYS A 12 -1.00 -23.24 16.66
CA CYS A 12 -1.89 -24.25 16.09
C CYS A 12 -1.71 -24.39 14.55
N ARG A 13 -2.02 -25.57 13.97
CA ARG A 13 -1.97 -25.80 12.51
C ARG A 13 -2.78 -24.76 11.72
N LEU A 14 -3.93 -24.35 12.25
CA LEU A 14 -4.78 -23.32 11.64
C LEU A 14 -4.08 -21.95 11.60
N CYS A 15 -3.47 -21.52 12.72
CA CYS A 15 -2.74 -20.26 12.81
C CYS A 15 -1.58 -20.20 11.80
N ARG A 16 -0.83 -21.31 11.65
CA ARG A 16 0.25 -21.42 10.66
C ARG A 16 -0.25 -21.29 9.22
N CYS A 17 -1.42 -21.86 8.90
CA CYS A 17 -2.01 -21.73 7.58
C CYS A 17 -2.43 -20.27 7.30
N VAL A 18 -3.06 -19.60 8.27
CA VAL A 18 -3.48 -18.20 8.14
C VAL A 18 -2.28 -17.28 7.98
N ASP A 19 -1.23 -17.47 8.78
CA ASP A 19 0.01 -16.70 8.66
C ASP A 19 0.69 -16.91 7.30
N TRP A 20 0.69 -18.14 6.79
CA TRP A 20 1.24 -18.45 5.47
C TRP A 20 0.45 -17.79 4.34
N ILE A 21 -0.88 -17.87 4.36
CA ILE A 21 -1.77 -17.20 3.39
C ILE A 21 -1.56 -15.69 3.43
N PHE A 22 -1.50 -15.10 4.62
CA PHE A 22 -1.23 -13.68 4.79
C PHE A 22 0.13 -13.29 4.22
N THR A 23 1.18 -14.07 4.51
CA THR A 23 2.53 -13.80 4.01
C THR A 23 2.58 -13.86 2.48
N LEU A 24 1.92 -14.85 1.87
CA LEU A 24 1.80 -14.93 0.41
C LEU A 24 1.08 -13.72 -0.18
N TRP A 25 -0.05 -13.30 0.41
CA TRP A 25 -0.78 -12.13 -0.03
C TRP A 25 0.07 -10.85 0.10
N LEU A 26 0.77 -10.70 1.25
CA LEU A 26 1.63 -9.57 1.54
C LEU A 26 2.76 -9.46 0.50
N GLU A 27 3.46 -10.56 0.23
CA GLU A 27 4.59 -10.57 -0.71
C GLU A 27 4.17 -10.44 -2.17
N ARG A 28 3.09 -11.11 -2.59
CA ARG A 28 2.68 -11.15 -4.01
C ARG A 28 1.85 -9.96 -4.44
N TYR A 29 1.04 -9.39 -3.55
CA TYR A 29 0.08 -8.34 -3.90
C TYR A 29 0.39 -7.04 -3.18
N PHE A 30 0.32 -7.03 -1.85
CA PHE A 30 0.41 -5.78 -1.08
C PHE A 30 1.74 -5.04 -1.30
N ALA A 31 2.87 -5.74 -1.17
CA ALA A 31 4.19 -5.16 -1.36
C ALA A 31 4.44 -4.68 -2.80
N ARG A 32 3.77 -5.28 -3.79
CA ARG A 32 3.85 -4.84 -5.19
C ARG A 32 3.03 -3.58 -5.47
N MET A 33 1.99 -3.31 -4.67
CA MET A 33 1.19 -2.08 -4.75
C MET A 33 1.80 -0.91 -3.98
N LEU A 34 2.76 -1.13 -3.07
CA LEU A 34 3.41 -0.04 -2.34
C LEU A 34 3.99 1.06 -3.26
N PRO A 35 4.69 0.76 -4.37
CA PRO A 35 5.22 1.80 -5.25
C PRO A 35 4.14 2.66 -5.91
N THR A 36 2.94 2.11 -6.19
CA THR A 36 1.86 2.89 -6.83
C THR A 36 1.25 3.93 -5.89
N ILE A 37 1.43 3.77 -4.58
CA ILE A 37 1.02 4.73 -3.55
C ILE A 37 2.20 5.59 -3.06
N GLY A 38 3.34 5.58 -3.78
CA GLY A 38 4.53 6.36 -3.45
C GLY A 38 5.38 5.79 -2.31
N VAL A 39 5.11 4.55 -1.87
CA VAL A 39 5.89 3.88 -0.82
C VAL A 39 6.95 3.01 -1.49
N THR A 40 8.23 3.35 -1.29
CA THR A 40 9.36 2.56 -1.79
C THR A 40 9.45 1.21 -1.09
N ARG A 41 10.09 0.22 -1.73
CA ARG A 41 10.24 -1.12 -1.14
C ARG A 41 10.97 -1.02 0.22
N PRO A 42 10.47 -1.69 1.28
CA PRO A 42 11.08 -1.62 2.59
C PRO A 42 12.45 -2.30 2.58
N SER A 43 13.46 -1.61 3.11
CA SER A 43 14.86 -2.05 3.11
C SER A 43 15.36 -2.39 4.51
N THR A 44 14.82 -1.73 5.54
CA THR A 44 15.20 -2.00 6.94
C THR A 44 14.23 -2.97 7.62
N PRO A 45 14.67 -3.75 8.64
CA PRO A 45 13.79 -4.64 9.38
C PRO A 45 12.59 -3.92 10.01
N ASP A 46 12.77 -2.68 10.48
CA ASP A 46 11.71 -1.90 11.11
C ASP A 46 10.64 -1.46 10.10
N GLU A 47 11.06 -1.06 8.89
CA GLU A 47 10.12 -0.78 7.79
C GLU A 47 9.35 -2.02 7.36
N GLN A 48 10.01 -3.19 7.33
CA GLN A 48 9.33 -4.44 7.03
C GLN A 48 8.27 -4.77 8.08
N ARG A 49 8.57 -4.56 9.38
CA ARG A 49 7.59 -4.71 10.47
C ARG A 49 6.42 -3.72 10.31
N GLN A 50 6.70 -2.46 9.98
CA GLN A 50 5.68 -1.43 9.77
C GLN A 50 4.77 -1.73 8.57
N VAL A 51 5.34 -2.11 7.43
CA VAL A 51 4.59 -2.55 6.24
C VAL A 51 3.74 -3.78 6.56
N ARG A 52 4.28 -4.74 7.32
CA ARG A 52 3.53 -5.93 7.74
C ARG A 52 2.32 -5.55 8.61
N ARG A 53 2.47 -4.63 9.56
CA ARG A 53 1.35 -4.12 10.38
C ARG A 53 0.29 -3.43 9.53
N ALA A 54 0.69 -2.55 8.62
CA ALA A 54 -0.24 -1.90 7.69
C ALA A 54 -0.96 -2.93 6.81
N GLY A 55 -0.25 -3.95 6.31
CA GLY A 55 -0.83 -5.05 5.56
C GLY A 55 -1.83 -5.87 6.37
N GLN A 56 -1.57 -6.12 7.66
CA GLN A 56 -2.52 -6.80 8.57
C GLN A 56 -3.81 -5.98 8.75
N MET A 57 -3.69 -4.66 8.92
CA MET A 57 -4.84 -3.76 9.03
C MET A 57 -5.68 -3.76 7.74
N VAL A 58 -5.03 -3.75 6.57
CA VAL A 58 -5.71 -3.81 5.28
C VAL A 58 -6.44 -5.14 5.09
N LEU A 59 -5.76 -6.27 5.31
CA LEU A 59 -6.39 -7.57 5.17
C LEU A 59 -7.54 -7.75 6.18
N GLY A 60 -7.32 -7.36 7.44
CA GLY A 60 -8.36 -7.41 8.48
C GLY A 60 -9.57 -6.56 8.11
N GLY A 61 -9.35 -5.34 7.60
CA GLY A 61 -10.42 -4.48 7.11
C GLY A 61 -11.20 -5.09 5.94
N TRP A 62 -10.51 -5.69 4.96
CA TRP A 62 -11.18 -6.38 3.84
C TRP A 62 -12.00 -7.58 4.30
N VAL A 63 -11.47 -8.41 5.20
CA VAL A 63 -12.19 -9.56 5.75
C VAL A 63 -13.43 -9.11 6.51
N ALA A 64 -13.30 -8.11 7.39
CA ALA A 64 -14.44 -7.57 8.14
C ALA A 64 -15.52 -6.99 7.20
N ASN A 65 -15.12 -6.24 6.17
CA ASN A 65 -16.05 -5.70 5.18
C ASN A 65 -16.75 -6.81 4.38
N PHE A 66 -16.01 -7.83 3.97
CA PHE A 66 -16.56 -8.97 3.23
C PHE A 66 -17.60 -9.74 4.06
N VAL A 67 -17.27 -10.06 5.32
CA VAL A 67 -18.19 -10.73 6.25
C VAL A 67 -19.44 -9.87 6.50
N GLY A 68 -19.26 -8.58 6.78
CA GLY A 68 -20.38 -7.65 6.96
C GLY A 68 -21.29 -7.57 5.72
N THR A 69 -20.71 -7.54 4.53
CA THR A 69 -21.45 -7.52 3.26
C THR A 69 -22.24 -8.81 3.03
N LEU A 70 -21.67 -9.98 3.32
CA LEU A 70 -22.39 -11.26 3.22
C LEU A 70 -23.58 -11.32 4.19
N ILE A 71 -23.42 -10.81 5.41
CA ILE A 71 -24.52 -10.72 6.38
C ILE A 71 -25.63 -9.80 5.84
N CYS A 72 -25.28 -8.64 5.30
CA CYS A 72 -26.26 -7.72 4.69
C CYS A 72 -27.00 -8.36 3.51
N ILE A 73 -26.29 -9.07 2.62
CA ILE A 73 -26.90 -9.81 1.50
C ILE A 73 -27.86 -10.88 2.02
N TYR A 74 -27.45 -11.65 3.03
CA TYR A 74 -28.30 -12.67 3.64
C TYR A 74 -29.57 -12.06 4.25
N CYS A 75 -29.45 -10.97 5.01
CA CYS A 75 -30.59 -10.25 5.56
C CYS A 75 -31.53 -9.74 4.46
N LEU A 76 -30.97 -9.16 3.39
CA LEU A 76 -31.75 -8.68 2.25
C LEU A 76 -32.53 -9.81 1.56
N LEU A 77 -31.86 -10.92 1.24
CA LEU A 77 -32.50 -12.09 0.63
C LEU A 77 -33.60 -12.66 1.52
N ARG A 78 -33.35 -12.72 2.83
CA ARG A 78 -34.35 -13.18 3.81
C ARG A 78 -35.54 -12.22 3.92
N SER A 79 -35.33 -10.91 3.90
CA SER A 79 -36.42 -9.91 3.88
C SER A 79 -37.32 -10.11 2.67
N TRP A 80 -36.73 -10.29 1.48
CA TRP A 80 -37.47 -10.52 0.24
C TRP A 80 -38.21 -11.85 0.25
N TYR A 81 -37.60 -12.92 0.74
CA TYR A 81 -38.25 -14.20 0.92
C TYR A 81 -39.52 -14.08 1.79
N LEU A 82 -39.40 -13.42 2.95
CA LEU A 82 -40.53 -13.17 3.86
C LEU A 82 -41.59 -12.21 3.27
N PHE A 83 -41.21 -11.31 2.38
CA PHE A 83 -42.17 -10.43 1.71
C PHE A 83 -43.10 -11.21 0.75
N PHE A 84 -42.61 -12.29 0.14
CA PHE A 84 -43.37 -13.13 -0.79
C PHE A 84 -44.14 -14.27 -0.12
N THR A 85 -43.93 -14.54 1.17
CA THR A 85 -44.74 -15.52 1.88
C THR A 85 -46.19 -15.05 2.03
N PRO A 86 -47.19 -15.92 1.78
CA PRO A 86 -48.60 -15.56 1.88
C PRO A 86 -48.98 -15.24 3.34
N ILE A 87 -49.80 -14.19 3.52
CA ILE A 87 -50.23 -13.64 4.81
C ILE A 87 -51.70 -13.18 4.69
N SER A 88 -52.46 -13.27 5.80
CA SER A 88 -53.80 -12.70 5.94
C SER A 88 -53.84 -11.17 5.75
N ALA A 89 -55.01 -10.66 5.37
CA ALA A 89 -55.18 -9.23 5.13
C ALA A 89 -54.94 -8.38 6.39
N ASP A 90 -55.15 -8.94 7.57
CA ASP A 90 -55.01 -8.26 8.85
C ASP A 90 -53.54 -7.90 9.17
N CYS A 91 -52.57 -8.62 8.61
CA CYS A 91 -51.15 -8.39 8.83
C CYS A 91 -50.46 -7.59 7.69
N PHE A 92 -51.20 -6.96 6.76
CA PHE A 92 -50.61 -6.16 5.66
C PHE A 92 -49.73 -4.99 6.13
N LYS A 93 -49.97 -4.45 7.33
CA LYS A 93 -49.14 -3.39 7.91
C LYS A 93 -47.69 -3.86 8.07
N MET A 94 -47.47 -5.08 8.55
CA MET A 94 -46.14 -5.66 8.72
C MET A 94 -45.44 -5.89 7.37
N ARG A 95 -46.21 -6.26 6.35
CA ARG A 95 -45.71 -6.42 4.98
C ARG A 95 -45.23 -5.12 4.36
N ARG A 96 -45.93 -3.99 4.61
CA ARG A 96 -45.48 -2.66 4.18
C ARG A 96 -44.17 -2.26 4.86
N TRP A 97 -44.02 -2.54 6.15
CA TRP A 97 -42.78 -2.30 6.87
C TRP A 97 -41.61 -3.14 6.31
N LEU A 98 -41.82 -4.44 6.05
CA LEU A 98 -40.82 -5.30 5.40
C LEU A 98 -40.35 -4.76 4.04
N LEU A 99 -41.26 -4.20 3.24
CA LEU A 99 -40.93 -3.59 1.96
C LEU A 99 -40.03 -2.36 2.13
N VAL A 100 -40.37 -1.45 3.05
CA VAL A 100 -39.56 -0.26 3.36
C VAL A 100 -38.17 -0.66 3.86
N THR A 101 -38.10 -1.66 4.74
CA THR A 101 -36.84 -2.23 5.24
C THR A 101 -36.00 -2.83 4.12
N SER A 102 -36.61 -3.57 3.19
CA SER A 102 -35.92 -4.18 2.05
C SER A 102 -35.38 -3.15 1.07
N MET A 103 -36.17 -2.13 0.75
CA MET A 103 -35.75 -1.00 -0.10
C MET A 103 -34.60 -0.21 0.53
N SER A 104 -34.67 0.02 1.84
CA SER A 104 -33.59 0.67 2.58
C SER A 104 -32.31 -0.15 2.48
N LEU A 105 -32.38 -1.47 2.72
CA LEU A 105 -31.23 -2.37 2.62
C LEU A 105 -30.58 -2.40 1.23
N THR A 106 -31.35 -2.26 0.15
CA THR A 106 -30.80 -2.18 -1.22
C THR A 106 -30.10 -0.85 -1.52
N ALA A 107 -30.52 0.25 -0.88
CA ALA A 107 -29.94 1.58 -1.10
C ALA A 107 -28.66 1.82 -0.28
N LEU A 108 -28.35 0.92 0.66
CA LEU A 108 -27.26 1.06 1.64
C LEU A 108 -25.81 0.74 1.20
N PRO A 109 -25.49 0.08 0.07
CA PRO A 109 -24.08 -0.24 -0.25
C PRO A 109 -23.21 0.98 -0.59
N PHE A 110 -23.76 2.19 -0.62
CA PHE A 110 -23.03 3.41 -1.01
C PHE A 110 -22.69 4.35 0.16
N CYS A 111 -23.25 4.15 1.36
CA CYS A 111 -23.07 5.05 2.49
C CYS A 111 -23.01 4.29 3.84
N TYR A 112 -21.90 3.60 4.12
CA TYR A 112 -21.72 2.82 5.35
C TYR A 112 -21.96 3.61 6.65
N MET A 113 -21.69 4.91 6.66
CA MET A 113 -21.94 5.81 7.81
C MET A 113 -23.43 6.02 8.09
N LEU A 114 -24.29 5.85 7.08
CA LEU A 114 -25.74 5.99 7.20
C LEU A 114 -26.43 4.63 7.46
N VAL A 115 -25.74 3.51 7.26
CA VAL A 115 -26.28 2.15 7.49
C VAL A 115 -26.74 1.99 8.93
N LEU A 116 -25.86 2.22 9.91
CA LEU A 116 -26.18 2.00 11.32
C LEU A 116 -27.40 2.81 11.81
N PRO A 117 -27.48 4.15 11.59
CA PRO A 117 -28.65 4.91 12.03
C PRO A 117 -29.93 4.48 11.31
N ILE A 118 -29.87 4.17 10.01
CA ILE A 118 -31.04 3.68 9.26
C ILE A 118 -31.53 2.34 9.81
N VAL A 119 -30.61 1.40 10.11
CA VAL A 119 -30.95 0.10 10.69
C VAL A 119 -31.59 0.23 12.07
N ILE A 120 -31.04 1.10 12.92
CA ILE A 120 -31.62 1.39 14.24
C ILE A 120 -33.02 1.98 14.09
N CYS A 121 -33.21 2.94 13.18
CA CYS A 121 -34.53 3.54 12.91
C CYS A 121 -35.54 2.50 12.42
N LEU A 122 -35.15 1.63 11.49
CA LEU A 122 -36.00 0.55 10.97
C LEU A 122 -36.41 -0.42 12.09
N ALA A 123 -35.47 -0.82 12.94
CA ALA A 123 -35.76 -1.70 14.06
C ALA A 123 -36.68 -1.05 15.12
N ILE A 124 -36.47 0.23 15.45
CA ILE A 124 -37.36 0.97 16.35
C ILE A 124 -38.77 1.07 15.74
N SER A 125 -38.86 1.33 14.43
CA SER A 125 -40.16 1.39 13.75
C SER A 125 -40.87 0.03 13.76
N GLY A 126 -40.15 -1.08 13.59
CA GLY A 126 -40.70 -2.44 13.70
C GLY A 126 -41.28 -2.72 15.08
N ARG A 127 -40.50 -2.45 16.14
CA ARG A 127 -40.97 -2.61 17.54
C ARG A 127 -42.16 -1.72 17.90
N ARG A 128 -42.22 -0.51 17.34
CA ARG A 128 -43.39 0.36 17.50
C ARG A 128 -44.64 -0.23 16.83
N MET A 129 -44.48 -0.90 15.69
CA MET A 129 -45.59 -1.56 15.01
C MET A 129 -46.07 -2.80 15.76
N GLU A 130 -45.16 -3.59 16.32
CA GLU A 130 -45.49 -4.71 17.21
C GLU A 130 -46.31 -4.22 18.42
N ALA A 131 -45.85 -3.16 19.10
CA ALA A 131 -46.53 -2.60 20.27
C ALA A 131 -47.94 -2.04 19.96
N GLN A 132 -48.23 -1.72 18.69
CA GLN A 132 -49.54 -1.23 18.26
C GLN A 132 -50.52 -2.34 17.88
N MET A 133 -50.09 -3.60 17.77
CA MET A 133 -50.96 -4.74 17.47
C MET A 133 -51.37 -5.44 18.77
N GLN A 134 -52.64 -5.26 19.17
CA GLN A 134 -53.17 -5.69 20.47
C GLN A 134 -53.56 -7.18 20.56
N ASP A 135 -53.72 -7.89 19.43
CA ASP A 135 -54.43 -9.17 19.43
C ASP A 135 -53.52 -10.41 19.32
N GLY A 136 -52.21 -10.25 19.19
CA GLY A 136 -51.25 -11.37 19.05
C GLY A 136 -51.51 -12.31 17.85
N LEU A 137 -52.45 -11.94 16.96
CA LEU A 137 -52.90 -12.72 15.82
C LEU A 137 -51.75 -12.91 14.82
N CYS A 138 -51.06 -11.82 14.48
CA CYS A 138 -49.91 -11.87 13.57
C CYS A 138 -48.69 -12.59 14.15
N GLU A 139 -48.55 -12.66 15.48
CA GLU A 139 -47.49 -13.46 16.14
C GLU A 139 -47.73 -14.96 15.94
N ARG A 140 -48.98 -15.41 16.03
CA ARG A 140 -49.34 -16.82 15.83
C ARG A 140 -49.38 -17.21 14.35
N GLU A 141 -49.90 -16.33 13.51
CA GLU A 141 -50.11 -16.60 12.09
C GLU A 141 -48.81 -16.50 11.27
N ALA A 142 -47.91 -15.58 11.63
CA ALA A 142 -46.65 -15.35 10.92
C ALA A 142 -45.47 -15.10 11.88
N PRO A 143 -45.07 -16.09 12.70
CA PRO A 143 -44.04 -15.92 13.73
C PRO A 143 -42.67 -15.50 13.17
N LEU A 144 -42.35 -15.96 11.95
CA LEU A 144 -41.09 -15.62 11.26
C LEU A 144 -41.00 -14.14 10.87
N ILE A 145 -42.14 -13.51 10.60
CA ILE A 145 -42.24 -12.10 10.20
C ILE A 145 -42.34 -11.21 11.42
N TRP A 146 -43.06 -11.69 12.43
CA TRP A 146 -43.14 -11.06 13.74
C TRP A 146 -41.76 -10.92 14.39
N GLY A 147 -40.95 -11.99 14.44
CA GLY A 147 -39.59 -11.94 15.03
C GLY A 147 -38.52 -11.28 14.15
N PHE A 148 -38.89 -10.71 13.01
CA PHE A 148 -37.92 -10.17 12.06
C PHE A 148 -37.19 -8.90 12.52
N PRO A 149 -37.82 -7.95 13.24
CA PRO A 149 -37.12 -6.78 13.78
C PRO A 149 -35.97 -7.15 14.73
N ASP A 150 -36.16 -8.14 15.60
CA ASP A 150 -35.11 -8.65 16.50
C ASP A 150 -34.00 -9.34 15.73
N PHE A 151 -34.36 -10.11 14.70
CA PHE A 151 -33.39 -10.73 13.81
C PHE A 151 -32.52 -9.68 13.07
N ILE A 152 -33.13 -8.58 12.60
CA ILE A 152 -32.41 -7.46 12.00
C ILE A 152 -31.45 -6.83 13.01
N LEU A 153 -31.90 -6.53 14.23
CA LEU A 153 -31.02 -5.99 15.28
C LEU A 153 -29.86 -6.95 15.59
N GLY A 154 -30.13 -8.24 15.64
CA GLY A 154 -29.15 -9.26 16.00
C GLY A 154 -28.04 -9.47 14.97
N LEU A 155 -28.31 -9.34 13.67
CA LEU A 155 -27.33 -9.58 12.61
C LEU A 155 -26.82 -8.31 11.93
N LEU A 156 -27.70 -7.32 11.74
CA LEU A 156 -27.41 -6.13 10.94
C LEU A 156 -26.66 -5.04 11.73
N CYS A 157 -26.83 -4.98 13.05
CA CYS A 157 -25.98 -4.14 13.90
C CYS A 157 -24.52 -4.63 13.92
N PRO A 158 -24.24 -5.93 14.16
CA PRO A 158 -22.88 -6.45 14.04
C PRO A 158 -22.26 -6.24 12.65
N SER A 159 -23.01 -6.40 11.56
CA SER A 159 -22.49 -6.14 10.22
C SER A 159 -22.12 -4.67 10.00
N ALA A 160 -22.93 -3.74 10.52
CA ALA A 160 -22.62 -2.31 10.51
C ALA A 160 -21.37 -1.98 11.34
N LEU A 161 -21.20 -2.60 12.52
CA LEU A 161 -19.99 -2.45 13.34
C LEU A 161 -18.74 -3.02 12.64
N LEU A 162 -18.86 -4.16 11.96
CA LEU A 162 -17.79 -4.72 11.14
C LEU A 162 -17.40 -3.78 9.98
N ALA A 163 -18.37 -3.12 9.35
CA ALA A 163 -18.09 -2.14 8.29
C ALA A 163 -17.41 -0.87 8.83
N LEU A 164 -17.83 -0.38 10.00
CA LEU A 164 -17.19 0.77 10.66
C LEU A 164 -15.75 0.45 11.08
N THR A 165 -15.53 -0.70 11.72
CA THR A 165 -14.17 -1.15 12.09
C THR A 165 -13.29 -1.35 10.86
N ALA A 166 -13.81 -1.93 9.77
CA ALA A 166 -13.11 -2.04 8.50
C ALA A 166 -12.69 -0.66 7.95
N SER A 167 -13.59 0.32 7.97
CA SER A 167 -13.33 1.68 7.51
C SER A 167 -12.23 2.37 8.33
N VAL A 168 -12.27 2.21 9.66
CA VAL A 168 -11.24 2.74 10.57
C VAL A 168 -9.89 2.07 10.30
N LEU A 169 -9.84 0.73 10.19
CA LEU A 169 -8.60 0.00 9.93
C LEU A 169 -7.97 0.41 8.60
N LEU A 170 -8.76 0.52 7.53
CA LEU A 170 -8.28 0.95 6.22
C LEU A 170 -7.78 2.40 6.24
N THR A 171 -8.49 3.29 6.93
CA THR A 171 -8.10 4.69 7.09
C THR A 171 -6.80 4.81 7.88
N CYS A 172 -6.67 4.10 9.01
CA CYS A 172 -5.45 4.05 9.79
C CYS A 172 -4.27 3.47 8.99
N ALA A 173 -4.49 2.38 8.24
CA ALA A 173 -3.47 1.80 7.38
C ALA A 173 -3.01 2.79 6.32
N PHE A 174 -3.95 3.50 5.69
CA PHE A 174 -3.64 4.50 4.68
C PHE A 174 -2.87 5.69 5.24
N HIS A 175 -3.29 6.23 6.39
CA HIS A 175 -2.55 7.28 7.09
C HIS A 175 -1.15 6.81 7.50
N HIS A 176 -1.02 5.58 7.99
CA HIS A 176 0.28 5.00 8.35
C HIS A 176 1.21 4.87 7.14
N LEU A 177 0.70 4.35 6.01
CA LEU A 177 1.46 4.23 4.77
C LEU A 177 1.84 5.60 4.19
N ARG A 178 0.93 6.58 4.24
CA ARG A 178 1.23 7.98 3.87
C ARG A 178 2.30 8.61 4.75
N GLY A 179 2.27 8.34 6.05
CA GLY A 179 3.33 8.75 6.96
C GLY A 179 4.68 8.20 6.52
N MET A 180 4.73 6.92 6.15
CA MET A 180 5.96 6.30 5.63
C MET A 180 6.41 6.92 4.30
N ALA A 181 5.48 7.24 3.40
CA ALA A 181 5.78 7.92 2.13
C ALA A 181 6.34 9.33 2.35
N SER A 182 5.80 10.08 3.31
CA SER A 182 6.24 11.46 3.60
C SER A 182 7.56 11.53 4.39
N THR A 183 7.92 10.48 5.13
CA THR A 183 9.12 10.48 5.99
C THR A 183 10.39 10.13 5.21
N ARG A 184 10.25 9.48 4.04
CA ARG A 184 11.35 9.35 3.09
C ARG A 184 11.26 10.56 2.17
N PRO A 185 12.23 11.51 2.21
CA PRO A 185 12.28 12.50 1.16
C PRO A 185 12.30 11.73 -0.15
N SER A 186 11.42 12.07 -1.08
CA SER A 186 11.66 11.83 -2.49
C SER A 186 12.96 12.57 -2.79
N VAL A 187 14.09 11.92 -2.54
CA VAL A 187 15.35 12.42 -3.04
C VAL A 187 15.25 12.16 -4.54
N VAL A 188 14.56 13.07 -5.22
CA VAL A 188 14.95 13.45 -6.57
C VAL A 188 16.36 13.97 -6.36
N VAL A 189 17.32 13.06 -6.35
CA VAL A 189 18.72 13.42 -6.41
C VAL A 189 18.81 14.08 -7.76
N SER A 190 18.86 15.42 -7.78
CA SER A 190 19.19 16.17 -8.98
C SER A 190 20.42 15.50 -9.58
N SER A 191 20.45 15.28 -10.90
CA SER A 191 21.61 14.71 -11.60
C SER A 191 22.90 15.39 -11.17
N GLU A 192 22.84 16.68 -10.81
CA GLU A 192 23.90 17.49 -10.21
C GLU A 192 24.52 16.88 -8.94
N VAL A 193 23.71 16.40 -7.99
CA VAL A 193 24.19 15.81 -6.73
C VAL A 193 24.83 14.44 -6.97
N LEU A 194 24.28 13.66 -7.90
CA LEU A 194 24.87 12.38 -8.31
C LEU A 194 26.22 12.60 -9.01
N ILE A 195 26.29 13.59 -9.90
CA ILE A 195 27.53 14.00 -10.56
C ILE A 195 28.55 14.42 -9.50
N GLU A 196 28.18 15.26 -8.53
CA GLU A 196 29.09 15.70 -7.46
C GLU A 196 29.65 14.53 -6.64
N GLU A 197 28.83 13.55 -6.28
CA GLU A 197 29.29 12.35 -5.56
C GLU A 197 30.17 11.44 -6.41
N VAL A 198 29.86 11.30 -7.70
CA VAL A 198 30.72 10.58 -8.65
C VAL A 198 32.06 11.31 -8.80
N CYS A 199 32.08 12.65 -8.78
CA CYS A 199 33.29 13.46 -8.85
C CYS A 199 34.25 13.24 -7.66
N LYS A 200 33.73 12.83 -6.50
CA LYS A 200 34.51 12.53 -5.30
C LYS A 200 35.27 11.20 -5.41
N THR A 201 34.95 10.36 -6.39
CA THR A 201 35.76 9.15 -6.66
C THR A 201 37.16 9.57 -7.15
N PRO A 202 38.22 8.83 -6.77
CA PRO A 202 39.55 9.13 -7.28
C PRO A 202 39.58 8.93 -8.80
N LEU A 203 40.26 9.85 -9.48
CA LEU A 203 40.58 9.68 -10.89
C LEU A 203 41.62 8.56 -11.01
N LEU A 204 41.46 7.71 -12.01
CA LEU A 204 42.37 6.62 -12.31
C LEU A 204 43.06 6.90 -13.64
N ASP A 205 44.36 6.69 -13.66
CA ASP A 205 45.15 6.72 -14.89
C ASP A 205 45.14 5.30 -15.50
N ASN A 206 44.53 5.20 -16.68
CA ASN A 206 44.46 4.02 -17.56
C ASN A 206 44.25 2.63 -16.92
N PRO A 207 43.02 2.30 -16.46
CA PRO A 207 42.66 0.96 -16.00
C PRO A 207 41.89 0.10 -17.03
N GLY A 208 41.64 0.58 -18.26
CA GLY A 208 40.77 -0.12 -19.22
C GLY A 208 41.15 0.10 -20.68
N GLU A 209 40.95 -0.93 -21.52
CA GLU A 209 41.37 -0.91 -22.93
C GLU A 209 40.50 0.02 -23.80
N GLU A 210 39.18 0.10 -23.54
CA GLU A 210 38.23 0.95 -24.29
C GLU A 210 37.09 1.47 -23.41
N CYS A 211 36.66 2.72 -23.60
CA CYS A 211 35.51 3.25 -22.86
C CYS A 211 34.19 2.87 -23.53
N ALA A 212 33.31 2.15 -22.83
CA ALA A 212 32.04 1.68 -23.42
C ALA A 212 31.00 2.79 -23.71
N ILE A 213 31.29 4.07 -23.44
CA ILE A 213 30.42 5.21 -23.81
C ILE A 213 30.85 5.81 -25.15
N CYS A 214 32.13 6.13 -25.31
CA CYS A 214 32.66 6.76 -26.54
C CYS A 214 33.32 5.75 -27.49
N LEU A 215 33.57 4.53 -27.05
CA LEU A 215 34.26 3.46 -27.78
C LEU A 215 35.70 3.83 -28.17
N LEU A 216 36.35 4.70 -27.39
CA LEU A 216 37.72 5.16 -27.62
C LEU A 216 38.64 4.74 -26.48
N SER A 217 39.90 4.52 -26.82
CA SER A 217 41.04 4.39 -25.90
C SER A 217 41.65 5.76 -25.55
N ASP A 218 42.54 5.81 -24.54
CA ASP A 218 43.18 7.07 -24.09
C ASP A 218 44.06 7.73 -25.15
N ASP A 219 44.60 6.93 -26.08
CA ASP A 219 45.41 7.41 -27.21
C ASP A 219 44.53 8.04 -28.28
N GLU A 220 43.37 7.44 -28.57
CA GLU A 220 42.43 7.95 -29.57
C GLU A 220 41.70 9.20 -29.11
N VAL A 221 41.34 9.31 -27.82
CA VAL A 221 40.72 10.52 -27.26
C VAL A 221 41.63 11.74 -27.45
N ALA A 222 42.94 11.56 -27.35
CA ALA A 222 43.88 12.66 -27.56
C ALA A 222 44.01 13.07 -29.02
N VAL A 223 43.97 12.12 -29.95
CA VAL A 223 43.98 12.42 -31.38
C VAL A 223 42.71 13.18 -31.77
N VAL A 224 41.54 12.75 -31.28
CA VAL A 224 40.26 13.43 -31.55
C VAL A 224 40.26 14.84 -30.97
N ALA A 225 40.63 15.01 -29.71
CA ALA A 225 40.65 16.32 -29.07
C ALA A 225 41.63 17.31 -29.75
N VAL A 226 42.80 16.83 -30.18
CA VAL A 226 43.75 17.64 -30.97
C VAL A 226 43.19 17.99 -32.35
N SER A 227 42.49 17.05 -33.01
CA SER A 227 41.88 17.30 -34.32
C SER A 227 40.70 18.28 -34.27
N GLU A 228 39.99 18.35 -33.14
CA GLU A 228 38.89 19.29 -32.89
C GLU A 228 39.37 20.65 -32.32
N GLY A 229 40.68 20.84 -32.13
CA GLY A 229 41.26 22.10 -31.66
C GLY A 229 41.13 22.37 -30.16
N HIS A 230 40.93 21.34 -29.33
CA HIS A 230 40.89 21.48 -27.87
C HIS A 230 42.29 21.74 -27.28
N GLU A 231 42.36 22.53 -26.20
CA GLU A 231 43.63 22.80 -25.50
C GLU A 231 44.17 21.52 -24.82
N VAL A 232 45.50 21.42 -24.64
CA VAL A 232 46.18 20.27 -24.02
C VAL A 232 45.60 19.90 -22.64
N ARG A 233 45.08 20.89 -21.91
CA ARG A 233 44.45 20.70 -20.59
C ARG A 233 43.12 19.94 -20.66
N ASP A 234 42.37 20.10 -21.75
CA ASP A 234 41.11 19.41 -21.99
C ASP A 234 41.35 17.96 -22.43
N VAL A 235 42.43 17.73 -23.18
CA VAL A 235 42.90 16.38 -23.55
C VAL A 235 43.19 15.54 -22.31
N ASP A 236 43.93 16.11 -21.35
CA ASP A 236 44.28 15.42 -20.10
C ASP A 236 43.06 15.17 -19.20
N ALA A 237 42.00 15.97 -19.30
CA ALA A 237 40.74 15.71 -18.61
C ALA A 237 39.94 14.58 -19.28
N GLY A 238 40.02 14.46 -20.60
CA GLY A 238 39.38 13.40 -21.40
C GLY A 238 39.94 12.00 -21.15
N ARG A 239 41.22 11.90 -20.75
CA ARG A 239 41.91 10.63 -20.47
C ARG A 239 41.68 10.05 -19.07
N LYS A 240 41.11 10.81 -18.14
CA LYS A 240 40.97 10.34 -16.76
C LYS A 240 39.75 9.47 -16.60
N TRP A 241 39.90 8.38 -15.84
CA TRP A 241 38.83 7.41 -15.64
C TRP A 241 38.18 7.54 -14.28
N ARG A 242 36.90 7.18 -14.21
CA ARG A 242 36.14 7.00 -12.96
C ARG A 242 35.54 5.62 -12.87
N SER A 243 35.60 5.05 -11.67
CA SER A 243 34.95 3.79 -11.33
C SER A 243 33.62 4.03 -10.63
N LEU A 244 32.57 3.36 -11.09
CA LEU A 244 31.27 3.35 -10.43
C LEU A 244 31.23 2.34 -9.26
N PRO A 245 30.21 2.35 -8.38
CA PRO A 245 30.07 1.37 -7.31
C PRO A 245 29.94 -0.09 -7.79
N CYS A 246 29.52 -0.29 -9.04
CA CYS A 246 29.50 -1.58 -9.73
C CYS A 246 30.86 -1.98 -10.35
N LEU A 247 31.91 -1.19 -10.12
CA LEU A 247 33.29 -1.39 -10.61
C LEU A 247 33.49 -1.17 -12.13
N HIS A 248 32.45 -0.83 -12.88
CA HIS A 248 32.62 -0.40 -14.28
C HIS A 248 33.33 0.95 -14.38
N LEU A 249 34.16 1.08 -15.41
CA LEU A 249 35.08 2.20 -15.63
C LEU A 249 34.69 2.97 -16.90
N PHE A 250 34.73 4.29 -16.83
CA PHE A 250 34.47 5.18 -17.96
C PHE A 250 35.34 6.44 -17.86
N HIS A 251 35.59 7.14 -18.97
CA HIS A 251 36.19 8.48 -18.93
C HIS A 251 35.32 9.43 -18.10
N ASP A 252 35.95 10.32 -17.33
CA ASP A 252 35.27 11.29 -16.46
C ASP A 252 34.26 12.12 -17.25
N VAL A 253 34.69 12.64 -18.41
CA VAL A 253 33.86 13.48 -19.28
C VAL A 253 32.68 12.70 -19.84
N CYS A 254 32.91 11.49 -20.35
CA CYS A 254 31.86 10.64 -20.90
C CYS A 254 30.82 10.24 -19.84
N LEU A 255 31.29 9.91 -18.64
CA LEU A 255 30.41 9.56 -17.53
C LEU A 255 29.58 10.75 -17.06
N ARG A 256 30.16 11.95 -16.95
CA ARG A 256 29.41 13.17 -16.58
C ARG A 256 28.32 13.51 -17.58
N ARG A 257 28.62 13.42 -18.88
CA ARG A 257 27.64 13.63 -19.95
C ARG A 257 26.52 12.59 -19.88
N TRP A 258 26.84 11.33 -19.63
CA TRP A 258 25.81 10.31 -19.45
C TRP A 258 24.91 10.59 -18.23
N LEU A 259 25.51 11.03 -17.12
CA LEU A 259 24.80 11.30 -15.87
C LEU A 259 23.92 12.56 -15.90
N SER A 260 24.05 13.43 -16.91
CA SER A 260 23.09 14.54 -17.09
C SER A 260 21.70 14.03 -17.45
N ASP A 261 21.64 12.90 -18.17
CA ASP A 261 20.41 12.38 -18.77
C ASP A 261 19.93 11.09 -18.10
N ALA A 262 20.85 10.28 -17.55
CA ALA A 262 20.52 8.98 -16.96
C ALA A 262 21.29 8.70 -15.66
N SER A 263 20.59 8.24 -14.62
CA SER A 263 21.17 7.92 -13.31
C SER A 263 21.57 6.43 -13.13
N VAL A 264 21.74 5.71 -14.24
CA VAL A 264 22.04 4.27 -14.26
C VAL A 264 23.39 3.98 -14.91
N CYS A 265 24.04 2.89 -14.51
CA CYS A 265 25.26 2.43 -15.17
C CYS A 265 25.01 2.04 -16.64
N PRO A 266 25.81 2.51 -17.62
CA PRO A 266 25.64 2.16 -19.04
C PRO A 266 25.72 0.65 -19.33
N LEU A 267 26.54 -0.08 -18.58
CA LEU A 267 26.80 -1.51 -18.81
C LEU A 267 25.78 -2.42 -18.11
N CYS A 268 25.58 -2.24 -16.80
CA CYS A 268 24.74 -3.15 -16.01
C CYS A 268 23.40 -2.57 -15.55
N ARG A 269 23.09 -1.32 -15.90
CA ARG A 269 21.87 -0.61 -15.51
C ARG A 269 21.63 -0.52 -13.99
N LEU A 270 22.68 -0.68 -13.18
CA LEU A 270 22.59 -0.46 -11.74
C LEU A 270 22.16 0.99 -11.49
N ASP A 271 21.15 1.17 -10.64
CA ASP A 271 20.72 2.48 -10.13
C ASP A 271 21.82 3.08 -9.24
N LEU A 272 22.45 4.15 -9.74
CA LEU A 272 23.58 4.79 -9.06
C LEU A 272 23.11 5.61 -7.87
N VAL A 273 21.91 6.19 -7.91
CA VAL A 273 21.33 6.93 -6.78
C VAL A 273 21.20 5.99 -5.59
N ASP A 274 20.57 4.82 -5.79
CA ASP A 274 20.39 3.83 -4.73
C ASP A 274 21.73 3.22 -4.27
N ALA A 275 22.70 3.03 -5.17
CA ALA A 275 24.02 2.52 -4.83
C ALA A 275 24.84 3.48 -3.97
N TYR A 276 24.88 4.78 -4.31
CA TYR A 276 25.62 5.80 -3.56
C TYR A 276 24.95 6.11 -2.21
N MET A 277 23.61 6.16 -2.15
CA MET A 277 22.87 6.32 -0.90
C MET A 277 23.20 5.20 0.11
N ARG A 278 23.22 3.95 -0.34
CA ARG A 278 23.59 2.79 0.50
C ARG A 278 25.06 2.83 0.97
N ARG A 279 25.97 3.35 0.13
CA ARG A 279 27.40 3.49 0.49
C ARG A 279 27.62 4.59 1.53
N GLY A 280 26.89 5.70 1.42
CA GLY A 280 26.90 6.80 2.39
C GLY A 280 26.41 6.37 3.78
N GLN A 281 25.33 5.57 3.83
CA GLN A 281 24.79 4.99 5.07
C GLN A 281 25.73 4.00 5.77
N ARG A 282 26.61 3.32 5.03
CA ARG A 282 27.61 2.41 5.60
C ARG A 282 28.86 3.11 6.13
N ARG A 283 29.26 4.24 5.52
CA ARG A 283 30.46 5.00 5.93
C ARG A 283 30.21 5.90 7.15
N ARG A 284 28.99 6.42 7.31
CA ARG A 284 28.56 7.15 8.51
C ARG A 284 27.66 6.20 9.29
N GLY A 285 28.15 5.59 10.37
CA GLY A 285 27.33 4.74 11.24
C GLY A 285 25.95 5.36 11.45
N TRP A 286 24.91 4.64 11.02
CA TRP A 286 23.55 5.13 10.91
C TRP A 286 22.98 5.49 12.30
N ASP A 287 23.01 6.78 12.65
CA ASP A 287 22.33 7.34 13.81
C ASP A 287 21.11 8.17 13.33
N PRO A 288 19.88 7.67 13.52
CA PRO A 288 18.65 8.34 13.08
C PRO A 288 18.43 9.74 13.69
N ARG A 289 19.19 10.15 14.72
CA ARG A 289 18.96 11.42 15.43
C ARG A 289 19.58 12.66 14.77
N ARG A 290 20.47 12.50 13.78
CA ARG A 290 21.22 13.64 13.17
C ARG A 290 20.52 14.36 12.01
N LEU A 291 19.39 13.87 11.51
CA LEU A 291 18.63 14.55 10.46
C LEU A 291 17.75 15.71 10.97
N ARG A 292 17.79 16.02 12.28
CA ARG A 292 17.06 17.16 12.84
C ARG A 292 17.68 18.53 12.52
N ASN A 293 18.93 18.58 12.03
CA ASN A 293 19.72 19.82 11.95
C ASN A 293 20.33 20.13 10.57
N VAL A 294 19.78 19.62 9.47
CA VAL A 294 20.13 20.05 8.11
C VAL A 294 18.79 20.09 7.37
N ILE A 295 18.03 21.19 7.32
CA ILE A 295 18.30 22.53 6.74
C ILE A 295 17.38 23.57 7.45
N PRO A 296 17.81 24.81 7.73
CA PRO A 296 16.89 25.92 7.98
C PRO A 296 16.37 26.51 6.66
N VAL A 297 15.02 26.55 6.54
CA VAL A 297 14.14 27.28 5.59
C VAL A 297 14.43 27.14 4.10
#